data_AF-A0A2P8HQN0-F1
#
_entry.id   AF-A0A2P8HQN0-F1
#
_cell.length_a   1.000
_cell.length_b   1.000
_cell.length_c   1.000
_cell.angle_alpha   90.00
_cell.angle_beta   90.00
_cell.angle_gamma   90.00
#
_symmetry.space_group_name_H-M   'P 1'
#
loop_
_entity.id
_entity.type
_entity.pdbx_description
1 polymer ?
#
loop_
_entity_poly.entity_id
_entity_poly.type
_entity_poly.pdbx_seq_one_letter_code
_entity_poly.pdbx_strand_id
1 'polypeptide(L)'
;MFNKCMAMAVILIISLLGTAASVTAESDVTIYVDEEMQQNQQALIDEGRTFVPIRGVFEAMGARVHWDQEIRTVFLDHSGQALELSLNSDNAVINNEIVRSNLQWINKDGRVYIPLRFTSESLGADVYWDGENREVHIKQEREMVKSAADAPLSLQGYTLGESSSELQPADYSTGLYEWVELEASNAAHEQVAVNAGGEVSAMFTTLPEQLSGLGIFNGADEKAVNNLLGSPDHELSDVSKGWNVYSLDDKYVTVFFAPYRNYEAVGVLIEAELKENQTGLEEEADAFAAMLLQLANAERQAEGLNILQEDHQVQESAQNHADYMVENDEFGHIASEGYTTPFDRMRAAGVDFDEGGENIARGHRTPMHAHMALMNSSTHRHNILHASYTHIGVGVSYQEERPYAAQNFASIQ
;
A
#
# COMPACT_ATOMS: atom_id res chain seq x y z
N MET A 1 60.26 54.89 -47.43
CA MET A 1 59.45 55.54 -46.38
C MET A 1 58.18 56.07 -47.02
N PHE A 2 57.06 55.87 -46.32
CA PHE A 2 55.70 56.34 -46.61
C PHE A 2 54.79 55.52 -47.54
N ASN A 3 53.64 55.24 -46.92
CA ASN A 3 52.57 54.32 -47.28
C ASN A 3 51.76 54.77 -48.49
N LYS A 4 51.28 53.76 -49.22
CA LYS A 4 50.27 53.84 -50.27
C LYS A 4 48.85 53.81 -49.68
N CYS A 5 47.98 54.62 -50.29
CA CYS A 5 46.64 54.35 -50.87
C CYS A 5 45.73 53.30 -50.21
N MET A 6 44.39 53.36 -50.26
CA MET A 6 43.37 54.31 -50.72
C MET A 6 42.02 53.56 -50.55
N ALA A 7 40.98 54.28 -50.10
CA ALA A 7 39.54 54.12 -50.36
C ALA A 7 38.85 52.72 -50.45
N MET A 8 37.91 52.51 -49.52
CA MET A 8 36.43 52.46 -49.70
C MET A 8 35.73 51.32 -50.49
N ALA A 9 34.85 50.64 -49.74
CA ALA A 9 33.55 50.02 -50.07
C ALA A 9 33.49 48.74 -50.93
N VAL A 10 32.82 47.70 -50.40
CA VAL A 10 31.45 47.26 -50.76
C VAL A 10 31.05 46.06 -49.87
N ILE A 11 29.79 46.08 -49.44
CA ILE A 11 29.09 45.13 -48.57
C ILE A 11 28.90 43.78 -49.27
N LEU A 12 29.23 42.67 -48.60
CA LEU A 12 28.75 41.34 -48.94
C LEU A 12 28.07 40.72 -47.71
N ILE A 13 26.74 40.64 -47.78
CA ILE A 13 25.90 39.89 -46.84
C ILE A 13 26.18 38.40 -47.09
N ILE A 14 26.89 37.75 -46.16
CA ILE A 14 26.91 36.30 -46.06
C ILE A 14 25.99 35.93 -44.91
N SER A 15 24.81 35.43 -45.26
CA SER A 15 23.90 34.71 -44.38
C SER A 15 24.63 33.56 -43.70
N LEU A 16 25.00 33.72 -42.42
CA LEU A 16 25.24 32.57 -41.56
C LEU A 16 23.87 31.96 -41.25
N LEU A 17 23.42 31.07 -42.12
CA LEU A 17 22.52 29.99 -41.73
C LEU A 17 23.30 29.18 -40.69
N GLY A 18 23.03 29.44 -39.41
CA GLY A 18 23.36 28.49 -38.36
C GLY A 18 22.63 27.21 -38.71
N THR A 19 23.39 26.16 -39.06
CA THR A 19 22.85 24.81 -39.08
C THR A 19 22.41 24.51 -37.65
N ALA A 20 21.11 24.60 -37.39
CA ALA A 20 20.53 23.87 -36.28
C ALA A 20 20.94 22.41 -36.49
N ALA A 21 21.60 21.81 -35.49
CA ALA A 21 21.80 20.38 -35.49
C ALA A 21 20.42 19.74 -35.54
N SER A 22 20.10 19.12 -36.68
CA SER A 22 18.88 18.33 -36.83
C SER A 22 19.05 17.10 -35.93
N VAL A 23 18.40 17.08 -34.78
CA VAL A 23 18.19 15.85 -34.02
C VAL A 23 17.29 14.97 -34.87
N THR A 24 17.88 13.96 -35.51
CA THR A 24 17.12 12.96 -36.28
C THR A 24 16.17 12.22 -35.35
N ALA A 25 14.89 12.21 -35.70
CA ALA A 25 13.87 11.40 -35.02
C ALA A 25 13.84 9.99 -35.61
N GLU A 26 13.49 9.03 -34.74
CA GLU A 26 13.21 7.62 -35.01
C GLU A 26 14.47 6.72 -35.15
N SER A 27 14.92 6.18 -34.02
CA SER A 27 15.83 5.04 -34.02
C SER A 27 15.00 3.74 -34.02
N ASP A 28 15.25 2.83 -34.96
CA ASP A 28 14.72 1.44 -34.98
C ASP A 28 15.24 0.62 -33.79
N VAL A 29 14.99 1.07 -32.57
CA VAL A 29 15.29 0.32 -31.35
C VAL A 29 14.02 -0.38 -30.92
N THR A 30 14.06 -1.70 -30.90
CA THR A 30 12.99 -2.51 -30.32
C THR A 30 13.30 -2.74 -28.85
N ILE A 31 12.30 -2.58 -27.99
CA ILE A 31 12.43 -2.78 -26.56
C ILE A 31 11.58 -3.97 -26.16
N TYR A 32 12.16 -4.89 -25.39
CA TYR A 32 11.48 -6.02 -24.79
C TYR A 32 11.51 -5.87 -23.27
N VAL A 33 10.38 -6.12 -22.62
CA VAL A 33 10.24 -6.25 -21.17
C VAL A 33 9.74 -7.67 -20.92
N ASP A 34 10.50 -8.49 -20.19
CA ASP A 34 10.19 -9.90 -19.94
C ASP A 34 9.80 -10.68 -21.22
N GLU A 35 10.59 -10.51 -22.29
CA GLU A 35 10.38 -11.12 -23.61
C GLU A 35 9.17 -10.57 -24.41
N GLU A 36 8.38 -9.65 -23.84
CA GLU A 36 7.28 -8.98 -24.54
C GLU A 36 7.73 -7.69 -25.23
N MET A 37 7.47 -7.61 -26.54
CA MET A 37 7.82 -6.45 -27.36
C MET A 37 6.96 -5.23 -27.02
N GLN A 38 7.62 -4.14 -26.66
CA GLN A 38 7.00 -2.87 -26.32
C GLN A 38 6.79 -2.01 -27.58
N GLN A 39 5.52 -1.83 -27.97
CA GLN A 39 5.17 -1.02 -29.15
C GLN A 39 5.18 0.49 -28.85
N ASN A 40 5.47 1.30 -29.87
CA ASN A 40 5.33 2.77 -29.85
C ASN A 40 6.15 3.55 -28.80
N GLN A 41 7.28 3.00 -28.35
CA GLN A 41 8.09 3.61 -27.29
C GLN A 41 8.92 4.84 -27.73
N GLN A 42 8.86 5.23 -29.01
CA GLN A 42 9.53 6.42 -29.59
C GLN A 42 10.95 6.64 -29.06
N ALA A 43 11.73 5.58 -28.91
CA ALA A 43 13.05 5.66 -28.28
C ALA A 43 13.97 6.61 -29.05
N LEU A 44 14.82 7.30 -28.30
CA LEU A 44 15.87 8.17 -28.82
C LEU A 44 17.22 7.59 -28.45
N ILE A 45 18.17 7.66 -29.37
CA ILE A 45 19.58 7.40 -29.05
C ILE A 45 20.30 8.75 -29.05
N ASP A 46 20.96 9.06 -27.94
CA ASP A 46 21.85 10.23 -27.83
C ASP A 46 23.13 9.84 -27.10
N GLU A 47 24.28 10.22 -27.66
CA GLU A 47 25.63 9.88 -27.17
C GLU A 47 25.83 8.39 -26.78
N GLY A 48 25.18 7.46 -27.49
CA GLY A 48 25.28 6.02 -27.21
C GLY A 48 24.41 5.51 -26.05
N ARG A 49 23.49 6.35 -25.54
CA ARG A 49 22.49 5.98 -24.54
C ARG A 49 21.10 5.93 -25.17
N THR A 50 20.30 4.97 -24.74
CA THR A 50 18.88 4.87 -25.12
C THR A 50 18.04 5.63 -24.13
N PHE A 51 17.19 6.50 -24.64
CA PHE A 51 16.21 7.28 -23.88
C PHE A 51 14.81 6.90 -24.32
N VAL A 52 13.91 6.79 -23.35
CA VAL A 52 12.51 6.49 -23.58
C VAL A 52 11.64 7.55 -22.90
N PRO A 53 10.41 7.78 -23.37
CA PRO A 53 9.46 8.57 -22.62
C PRO A 53 9.33 8.03 -21.20
N ILE A 54 9.09 8.92 -20.23
CA ILE A 54 8.90 8.56 -18.82
C ILE A 54 7.81 7.49 -18.59
N ARG A 55 6.84 7.41 -19.50
CA ARG A 55 5.73 6.44 -19.47
C ARG A 55 5.87 5.43 -20.60
N GLY A 56 5.15 4.32 -20.55
CA GLY A 56 5.30 3.22 -21.51
C GLY A 56 6.21 2.12 -20.97
N VAL A 57 7.52 2.18 -21.23
CA VAL A 57 8.44 1.08 -20.84
C VAL A 57 8.42 0.80 -19.34
N PHE A 58 8.47 1.83 -18.50
CA PHE A 58 8.47 1.63 -17.04
C PHE A 58 7.10 1.19 -16.51
N GLU A 59 6.00 1.65 -17.10
CA GLU A 59 4.66 1.14 -16.78
C GLU A 59 4.50 -0.32 -17.23
N ALA A 60 5.13 -0.72 -18.34
CA ALA A 60 5.17 -2.11 -18.81
C ALA A 60 6.06 -3.00 -17.92
N MET A 61 7.04 -2.42 -17.23
CA MET A 61 7.73 -3.06 -16.11
C MET A 61 6.85 -3.11 -14.85
N GLY A 62 5.65 -2.53 -14.83
CA GLY A 62 4.81 -2.44 -13.63
C GLY A 62 5.26 -1.37 -12.64
N ALA A 63 6.09 -0.41 -13.06
CA ALA A 63 6.43 0.74 -12.24
C ALA A 63 5.28 1.76 -12.22
N ARG A 64 4.97 2.30 -11.04
CA ARG A 64 4.10 3.46 -10.91
C ARG A 64 4.90 4.71 -11.23
N VAL A 65 4.35 5.57 -12.09
CA VAL A 65 5.04 6.77 -12.57
C VAL A 65 4.22 8.02 -12.28
N HIS A 66 4.72 8.86 -11.37
CA HIS A 66 4.11 10.13 -11.01
C HIS A 66 4.98 11.31 -11.45
N TRP A 67 4.35 12.36 -11.96
CA TRP A 67 5.02 13.60 -12.34
C TRP A 67 4.52 14.73 -11.46
N ASP A 68 5.43 15.35 -10.72
CA ASP A 68 5.17 16.59 -10.00
C ASP A 68 5.61 17.79 -10.84
N GLN A 69 4.64 18.60 -11.24
CA GLN A 69 4.85 19.78 -12.07
C GLN A 69 5.49 20.96 -11.30
N GLU A 70 5.24 21.07 -10.00
CA GLU A 70 5.70 22.18 -9.17
C GLU A 70 7.20 22.07 -8.93
N ILE A 71 7.67 20.88 -8.57
CA ILE A 71 9.10 20.62 -8.32
C ILE A 71 9.83 20.05 -9.54
N ARG A 72 9.10 19.74 -10.62
CA ARG A 72 9.63 19.16 -11.87
C ARG A 72 10.41 17.87 -11.62
N THR A 73 9.80 16.97 -10.87
CA THR A 73 10.38 15.69 -10.47
C THR A 73 9.47 14.57 -10.95
N VAL A 74 10.08 13.54 -11.53
CA VAL A 74 9.39 12.26 -11.74
C VAL A 74 9.72 11.32 -10.59
N PHE A 75 8.69 10.65 -10.10
CA PHE A 75 8.76 9.60 -9.10
C PHE A 75 8.39 8.29 -9.79
N LEU A 76 9.27 7.29 -9.64
CA LEU A 76 9.06 5.94 -10.15
C LEU A 76 9.17 4.95 -8.98
N ASP A 77 8.16 4.10 -8.82
CA ASP A 77 8.13 3.09 -7.78
C ASP A 77 7.86 1.71 -8.37
N HIS A 78 8.72 0.74 -8.11
CA HIS A 78 8.56 -0.64 -8.55
C HIS A 78 9.23 -1.62 -7.59
N SER A 79 8.53 -2.68 -7.18
CA SER A 79 9.10 -3.79 -6.38
C SER A 79 9.90 -3.34 -5.14
N GLY A 80 9.36 -2.36 -4.39
CA GLY A 80 9.99 -1.81 -3.17
C GLY A 80 11.18 -0.86 -3.42
N GLN A 81 11.50 -0.56 -4.69
CA GLN A 81 12.47 0.46 -5.08
C GLN A 81 11.73 1.76 -5.41
N ALA A 82 12.15 2.86 -4.78
CA ALA A 82 11.66 4.21 -5.06
C ALA A 82 12.78 5.03 -5.72
N LEU A 83 12.47 5.64 -6.86
CA LEU A 83 13.38 6.46 -7.65
C LEU A 83 12.79 7.86 -7.88
N GLU A 84 13.53 8.89 -7.49
CA GLU A 84 13.19 10.29 -7.77
C GLU A 84 14.21 10.88 -8.75
N LEU A 85 13.71 11.48 -9.83
CA LEU A 85 14.52 12.18 -10.83
C LEU A 85 14.02 13.61 -11.00
N SER A 86 14.77 14.56 -10.45
CA SER A 86 14.50 15.99 -10.62
C SER A 86 15.14 16.53 -11.90
N LEU A 87 14.37 17.16 -12.78
CA LEU A 87 14.87 17.67 -14.06
C LEU A 87 15.86 18.85 -13.93
N ASN A 88 16.05 19.39 -12.73
CA ASN A 88 17.02 20.45 -12.44
C ASN A 88 18.28 19.92 -11.70
N SER A 89 18.47 18.60 -11.61
CA SER A 89 19.54 17.95 -10.85
C SER A 89 20.25 16.89 -11.68
N ASP A 90 21.58 16.79 -11.54
CA ASP A 90 22.38 15.70 -12.12
C ASP A 90 22.38 14.44 -11.23
N ASN A 91 21.64 14.46 -10.11
CA ASN A 91 21.52 13.38 -9.15
C ASN A 91 20.11 12.76 -9.20
N ALA A 92 20.08 11.45 -9.00
CA ALA A 92 18.88 10.70 -8.65
C ALA A 92 18.82 10.48 -7.13
N VAL A 93 17.62 10.25 -6.61
CA VAL A 93 17.42 9.72 -5.26
C VAL A 93 16.86 8.31 -5.40
N ILE A 94 17.53 7.31 -4.82
CA ILE A 94 17.09 5.91 -4.81
C ILE A 94 16.90 5.50 -3.36
N ASN A 95 15.68 5.12 -2.96
CA ASN A 95 15.34 4.75 -1.57
C ASN A 95 15.87 5.75 -0.54
N ASN A 96 15.64 7.05 -0.78
CA ASN A 96 16.12 8.18 0.03
C ASN A 96 17.64 8.40 0.06
N GLU A 97 18.44 7.67 -0.73
CA GLU A 97 19.88 7.91 -0.89
C GLU A 97 20.17 8.69 -2.18
N ILE A 98 21.00 9.74 -2.06
CA ILE A 98 21.41 10.54 -3.23
C ILE A 98 22.48 9.79 -4.01
N VAL A 99 22.14 9.40 -5.23
CA VAL A 99 23.05 8.76 -6.19
C VAL A 99 23.49 9.78 -7.23
N ARG A 100 24.78 10.12 -7.25
CA ARG A 100 25.37 10.96 -8.30
C ARG A 100 25.35 10.19 -9.61
N SER A 101 24.56 10.64 -10.57
CA SER A 101 24.24 9.82 -11.74
C SER A 101 24.53 10.49 -13.08
N ASN A 102 25.03 11.74 -13.14
CA ASN A 102 25.28 12.47 -14.40
C ASN A 102 24.12 12.28 -15.39
N LEU A 103 22.90 12.33 -14.87
CA LEU A 103 21.71 12.00 -15.64
C LEU A 103 21.41 13.15 -16.56
N GLN A 104 21.35 12.82 -17.85
CA GLN A 104 20.78 13.70 -18.84
C GLN A 104 19.34 13.25 -19.05
N TRP A 105 18.47 14.21 -19.28
CA TRP A 105 17.10 13.99 -19.75
C TRP A 105 16.91 14.85 -21.00
N ILE A 106 16.02 14.42 -21.88
CA ILE A 106 15.76 15.11 -23.15
C ILE A 106 14.32 15.60 -23.14
N ASN A 107 14.11 16.89 -23.41
CA ASN A 107 12.79 17.41 -23.74
C ASN A 107 12.63 17.45 -25.25
N LYS A 108 11.70 16.66 -25.78
CA LYS A 108 11.39 16.66 -27.21
C LYS A 108 9.87 16.64 -27.40
N ASP A 109 9.36 17.63 -28.12
CA ASP A 109 7.93 17.77 -28.45
C ASP A 109 7.01 17.73 -27.22
N GLY A 110 7.45 18.31 -26.09
CA GLY A 110 6.69 18.34 -24.83
C GLY A 110 6.70 17.03 -24.04
N ARG A 111 7.50 16.05 -24.45
CA ARG A 111 7.72 14.79 -23.72
C ARG A 111 9.10 14.78 -23.09
N VAL A 112 9.15 14.29 -21.87
CA VAL A 112 10.39 14.08 -21.14
C VAL A 112 10.87 12.66 -21.40
N TYR A 113 12.13 12.56 -21.79
CA TYR A 113 12.82 11.31 -22.06
C TYR A 113 13.93 11.10 -21.04
N ILE A 114 13.99 9.92 -20.44
CA ILE A 114 14.95 9.57 -19.40
C ILE A 114 15.80 8.35 -19.82
N PRO A 115 17.01 8.18 -19.26
CA PRO A 115 17.90 7.09 -19.65
C PRO A 115 17.28 5.74 -19.26
N LEU A 116 17.03 4.89 -20.25
CA LEU A 116 16.32 3.63 -20.05
C LEU A 116 17.06 2.72 -19.09
N ARG A 117 18.33 2.44 -19.39
CA ARG A 117 19.17 1.52 -18.61
C ARG A 117 19.25 1.91 -17.13
N PHE A 118 19.66 3.14 -16.85
CA PHE A 118 19.82 3.60 -15.47
C PHE A 118 18.51 3.51 -14.70
N THR A 119 17.41 3.94 -15.31
CA THR A 119 16.10 3.96 -14.66
C THR A 119 15.61 2.54 -14.39
N SER A 120 15.71 1.64 -15.38
CA SER A 120 15.32 0.24 -15.22
C SER A 120 16.19 -0.50 -14.18
N GLU A 121 17.51 -0.30 -14.20
CA GLU A 121 18.44 -0.89 -13.23
C GLU A 121 18.23 -0.34 -11.81
N SER A 122 17.90 0.95 -11.69
CA SER A 122 17.56 1.58 -10.39
C SER A 122 16.24 1.05 -9.82
N LEU A 123 15.36 0.54 -10.67
CA LEU A 123 14.11 -0.12 -10.30
C LEU A 123 14.28 -1.65 -10.13
N GLY A 124 15.51 -2.16 -10.17
CA GLY A 124 15.81 -3.57 -9.89
C GLY A 124 15.75 -4.50 -11.11
N ALA A 125 15.72 -3.99 -12.34
CA ALA A 125 15.73 -4.81 -13.55
C ALA A 125 17.13 -4.89 -14.19
N ASP A 126 17.46 -6.05 -14.75
CA ASP A 126 18.65 -6.21 -15.59
C ASP A 126 18.39 -5.71 -17.01
N VAL A 127 19.34 -4.96 -17.56
CA VAL A 127 19.23 -4.42 -18.93
C VAL A 127 20.36 -4.94 -19.81
N TYR A 128 19.99 -5.61 -20.89
CA TYR A 128 20.91 -6.10 -21.92
C TYR A 128 20.69 -5.35 -23.24
N TRP A 129 21.77 -5.13 -23.99
CA TRP A 129 21.74 -4.51 -25.32
C TRP A 129 22.23 -5.51 -26.36
N ASP A 130 21.37 -5.84 -27.33
CA ASP A 130 21.76 -6.56 -28.53
C ASP A 130 22.10 -5.56 -29.64
N GLY A 131 23.40 -5.41 -29.91
CA GLY A 131 23.89 -4.51 -30.94
C GLY A 131 23.70 -4.99 -32.38
N GLU A 132 23.53 -6.30 -32.61
CA GLU A 132 23.31 -6.85 -33.95
C GLU A 132 21.88 -6.58 -34.41
N ASN A 133 20.91 -6.77 -33.52
CA ASN A 133 19.48 -6.57 -33.82
C ASN A 133 18.95 -5.19 -33.41
N ARG A 134 19.77 -4.38 -32.73
CA ARG A 134 19.40 -3.07 -32.16
C ARG A 134 18.26 -3.18 -31.14
N GLU A 135 18.33 -4.17 -30.26
CA GLU A 135 17.29 -4.46 -29.27
C GLU A 135 17.75 -4.16 -27.85
N VAL A 136 16.85 -3.58 -27.04
CA VAL A 136 17.03 -3.52 -25.59
C VAL A 136 16.16 -4.60 -24.95
N HIS A 137 16.78 -5.43 -24.12
CA HIS A 137 16.10 -6.46 -23.35
C HIS A 137 16.15 -6.08 -21.88
N ILE A 138 14.98 -5.87 -21.29
CA ILE A 138 14.81 -5.60 -19.86
C ILE A 138 14.27 -6.88 -19.25
N LYS A 139 15.06 -7.47 -18.36
CA LYS A 139 14.68 -8.65 -17.60
C LYS A 139 14.48 -8.25 -16.17
N GLN A 140 13.26 -8.41 -15.70
CA GLN A 140 12.98 -8.29 -14.29
C GLN A 140 13.49 -9.58 -13.65
N GLU A 141 14.28 -9.47 -12.58
CA GLU A 141 14.62 -10.65 -11.81
C GLU A 141 13.34 -11.10 -11.09
N ARG A 142 12.55 -11.95 -11.75
CA ARG A 142 11.57 -12.78 -11.06
C ARG A 142 12.36 -13.82 -10.32
N GLU A 143 12.83 -13.50 -9.13
CA GLU A 143 13.10 -14.55 -8.17
C GLU A 143 11.77 -15.27 -7.92
N MET A 144 11.55 -16.37 -8.65
CA MET A 144 10.63 -17.41 -8.21
C MET A 144 11.22 -18.00 -6.94
N VAL A 145 10.98 -17.35 -5.80
CA VAL A 145 11.28 -17.95 -4.51
C VAL A 145 10.22 -18.99 -4.23
N LYS A 146 10.52 -20.23 -4.63
CA LYS A 146 9.97 -21.40 -3.94
C LYS A 146 10.58 -21.46 -2.55
N SER A 147 9.89 -20.96 -1.52
CA SER A 147 10.27 -21.29 -0.13
C SER A 147 9.18 -21.18 0.94
N ALA A 148 7.98 -20.65 0.68
CA ALA A 148 6.83 -20.75 1.60
C ALA A 148 5.70 -21.67 1.07
N ALA A 149 5.63 -21.90 -0.25
CA ALA A 149 4.48 -22.54 -0.89
C ALA A 149 4.26 -24.03 -0.54
N ASP A 150 5.30 -24.77 -0.13
CA ASP A 150 5.20 -26.21 0.13
C ASP A 150 4.99 -26.57 1.63
N ALA A 151 5.16 -25.61 2.54
CA ALA A 151 4.99 -25.86 3.98
C ALA A 151 3.52 -25.65 4.38
N PRO A 152 2.91 -26.56 5.18
CA PRO A 152 1.56 -26.35 5.68
C PRO A 152 1.44 -25.04 6.46
N LEU A 153 0.56 -24.16 6.00
CA LEU A 153 0.26 -22.89 6.66
C LEU A 153 -0.62 -23.19 7.87
N SER A 154 -0.09 -22.92 9.06
CA SER A 154 -0.77 -23.29 10.30
C SER A 154 -0.61 -22.29 11.43
N LEU A 155 -1.66 -22.18 12.25
CA LEU A 155 -1.75 -21.31 13.40
C LEU A 155 -2.30 -22.13 14.58
N GLN A 156 -1.53 -22.21 15.67
CA GLN A 156 -1.80 -23.05 16.84
C GLN A 156 -2.24 -24.50 16.51
N GLY A 157 -1.71 -25.09 15.42
CA GLY A 157 -2.03 -26.47 15.01
C GLY A 157 -3.26 -26.63 14.12
N TYR A 158 -3.99 -25.56 13.82
CA TYR A 158 -4.97 -25.53 12.74
C TYR A 158 -4.23 -25.29 11.42
N THR A 159 -4.52 -26.07 10.38
CA THR A 159 -3.88 -25.94 9.06
C THR A 159 -4.90 -25.44 8.04
N LEU A 160 -4.51 -24.45 7.23
CA LEU A 160 -5.36 -23.95 6.15
C LEU A 160 -5.75 -25.07 5.17
N GLY A 161 -7.03 -25.19 4.88
CA GLY A 161 -7.60 -26.20 3.98
C GLY A 161 -7.85 -27.57 4.61
N GLU A 162 -7.49 -27.77 5.89
CA GLU A 162 -7.79 -29.02 6.59
C GLU A 162 -9.07 -28.90 7.42
N SER A 163 -9.84 -29.99 7.47
CA SER A 163 -10.93 -30.10 8.45
C SER A 163 -10.36 -30.34 9.84
N SER A 164 -10.93 -29.69 10.86
CA SER A 164 -10.59 -29.98 12.25
C SER A 164 -11.84 -30.35 13.04
N SER A 165 -11.85 -31.56 13.60
CA SER A 165 -12.90 -32.04 14.50
C SER A 165 -12.88 -31.36 15.87
N GLU A 166 -11.84 -30.58 16.16
CA GLU A 166 -11.62 -29.89 17.44
C GLU A 166 -12.05 -28.42 17.38
N LEU A 167 -12.33 -27.89 16.19
CA LEU A 167 -12.83 -26.52 16.05
C LEU A 167 -14.21 -26.39 16.70
N GLN A 168 -14.32 -25.41 17.59
CA GLN A 168 -15.60 -24.99 18.12
C GLN A 168 -16.44 -24.37 16.99
N PRO A 169 -17.77 -24.27 17.14
CA PRO A 169 -18.58 -23.41 16.29
C PRO A 169 -17.97 -22.01 16.23
N ALA A 170 -18.14 -21.32 15.11
CA ALA A 170 -17.70 -19.93 14.99
C ALA A 170 -18.29 -19.07 16.11
N ASP A 171 -17.46 -18.22 16.69
CA ASP A 171 -17.83 -17.27 17.72
C ASP A 171 -18.65 -16.11 17.11
N TYR A 172 -18.31 -15.73 15.87
CA TYR A 172 -19.01 -14.71 15.07
C TYR A 172 -18.73 -14.88 13.58
N SER A 173 -19.61 -14.33 12.75
CA SER A 173 -19.41 -14.19 11.30
C SER A 173 -19.04 -12.77 10.97
N THR A 174 -18.29 -12.56 9.89
CA THR A 174 -18.07 -11.23 9.30
C THR A 174 -18.75 -11.13 7.92
N GLY A 175 -19.60 -12.11 7.60
CA GLY A 175 -20.20 -12.31 6.27
C GLY A 175 -19.22 -12.89 5.26
N LEU A 176 -17.95 -12.46 5.33
CA LEU A 176 -16.87 -13.07 4.59
C LEU A 176 -16.47 -14.41 5.20
N TYR A 177 -16.31 -14.47 6.52
CA TYR A 177 -15.71 -15.61 7.20
C TYR A 177 -16.37 -15.86 8.56
N GLU A 178 -16.49 -17.14 8.92
CA GLU A 178 -17.00 -17.61 10.21
C GLU A 178 -15.80 -17.84 11.14
N TRP A 179 -15.53 -16.92 12.05
CA TRP A 179 -14.30 -16.89 12.84
C TRP A 179 -14.44 -17.62 14.18
N VAL A 180 -13.39 -18.32 14.54
CA VAL A 180 -13.14 -18.90 15.86
C VAL A 180 -11.93 -18.19 16.44
N GLU A 181 -12.12 -17.52 17.58
CA GLU A 181 -11.03 -16.90 18.31
C GLU A 181 -10.20 -17.98 19.02
N LEU A 182 -8.88 -17.90 18.89
CA LEU A 182 -7.98 -18.82 19.56
C LEU A 182 -7.57 -18.27 20.92
N GLU A 183 -7.28 -19.17 21.86
CA GLU A 183 -6.75 -18.78 23.16
C GLU A 183 -5.48 -17.94 22.99
N ALA A 184 -5.49 -16.74 23.57
CA ALA A 184 -4.44 -15.75 23.36
C ALA A 184 -3.07 -16.29 23.77
N SER A 185 -2.13 -16.30 22.82
CA SER A 185 -0.72 -16.60 23.08
C SER A 185 0.09 -15.29 23.08
N ASN A 186 0.81 -15.00 24.16
CA ASN A 186 1.72 -13.84 24.25
C ASN A 186 1.09 -12.46 23.90
N ALA A 187 -0.18 -12.23 24.24
CA ALA A 187 -0.94 -11.01 23.90
C ALA A 187 -1.20 -10.81 22.39
N ALA A 188 -0.95 -11.82 21.55
CA ALA A 188 -1.42 -11.83 20.18
C ALA A 188 -2.94 -12.01 20.11
N HIS A 189 -3.56 -11.38 19.11
CA HIS A 189 -4.89 -11.76 18.69
C HIS A 189 -4.76 -12.74 17.54
N GLU A 190 -5.31 -13.94 17.73
CA GLU A 190 -5.16 -15.08 16.82
C GLU A 190 -6.53 -15.70 16.58
N GLN A 191 -6.86 -15.93 15.31
CA GLN A 191 -8.17 -16.46 14.94
C GLN A 191 -8.09 -17.27 13.64
N VAL A 192 -9.01 -18.21 13.49
CA VAL A 192 -9.15 -19.01 12.28
C VAL A 192 -10.59 -18.99 11.81
N ALA A 193 -10.79 -18.93 10.51
CA ALA A 193 -12.12 -19.01 9.92
C ALA A 193 -12.41 -20.41 9.41
N VAL A 194 -13.65 -20.87 9.57
CA VAL A 194 -14.10 -22.19 9.12
C VAL A 194 -15.16 -22.03 8.03
N ASN A 195 -15.13 -22.87 6.99
CA ASN A 195 -16.20 -22.90 6.01
C ASN A 195 -17.36 -23.82 6.48
N ALA A 196 -18.47 -23.82 5.74
CA ALA A 196 -19.63 -24.68 6.05
C ALA A 196 -19.32 -26.20 6.03
N GLY A 197 -18.21 -26.60 5.40
CA GLY A 197 -17.69 -27.97 5.41
C GLY A 197 -16.84 -28.32 6.63
N GLY A 198 -16.54 -27.35 7.50
CA GLY A 198 -15.68 -27.52 8.68
C GLY A 198 -14.18 -27.46 8.37
N GLU A 199 -13.78 -26.93 7.21
CA GLU A 199 -12.38 -26.73 6.83
C GLU A 199 -11.92 -25.31 7.17
N VAL A 200 -10.66 -25.17 7.58
CA VAL A 200 -10.06 -23.86 7.83
C VAL A 200 -9.91 -23.11 6.50
N SER A 201 -10.58 -21.97 6.39
CA SER A 201 -10.67 -21.18 5.15
C SER A 201 -9.93 -19.85 5.20
N ALA A 202 -9.64 -19.34 6.39
CA ALA A 202 -8.76 -18.19 6.60
C ALA A 202 -8.10 -18.24 7.99
N MET A 203 -7.05 -17.46 8.19
CA MET A 203 -6.34 -17.35 9.47
C MET A 203 -5.83 -15.91 9.64
N PHE A 204 -5.87 -15.38 10.85
CA PHE A 204 -5.30 -14.08 11.15
C PHE A 204 -4.51 -14.10 12.46
N THR A 205 -3.38 -13.40 12.48
CA THR A 205 -2.60 -13.13 13.69
C THR A 205 -1.98 -11.73 13.66
N THR A 206 -1.89 -11.09 14.82
CA THR A 206 -1.08 -9.88 15.04
C THR A 206 0.39 -10.17 15.40
N LEU A 207 0.80 -11.44 15.46
CA LEU A 207 2.19 -11.86 15.60
C LEU A 207 2.56 -12.77 14.41
N PRO A 208 3.06 -12.21 13.30
CA PRO A 208 3.37 -12.97 12.08
C PRO A 208 4.24 -14.21 12.30
N GLU A 209 5.15 -14.18 13.28
CA GLU A 209 6.03 -15.29 13.62
C GLU A 209 5.35 -16.52 14.22
N GLN A 210 4.09 -16.39 14.69
CA GLN A 210 3.27 -17.52 15.14
C GLN A 210 2.72 -18.35 13.97
N LEU A 211 2.71 -17.76 12.76
CA LEU A 211 2.20 -18.42 11.58
C LEU A 211 3.27 -19.35 10.97
N SER A 212 3.11 -20.63 11.26
CA SER A 212 4.00 -21.67 10.76
C SER A 212 3.83 -21.84 9.25
N GLY A 213 4.95 -22.00 8.54
CA GLY A 213 4.98 -22.22 7.09
C GLY A 213 5.36 -20.98 6.27
N LEU A 214 5.10 -19.75 6.76
CA LEU A 214 5.50 -18.52 6.05
C LEU A 214 6.97 -18.13 6.28
N GLY A 215 7.50 -18.42 7.47
CA GLY A 215 8.88 -18.05 7.84
C GLY A 215 9.09 -16.55 8.13
N ILE A 216 8.01 -15.76 8.20
CA ILE A 216 8.08 -14.36 8.66
C ILE A 216 8.51 -14.36 10.12
N PHE A 217 9.53 -13.59 10.46
CA PHE A 217 10.08 -13.48 11.81
C PHE A 217 9.77 -12.09 12.40
N ASN A 218 9.80 -11.99 13.74
CA ASN A 218 9.59 -10.71 14.42
C ASN A 218 10.62 -9.66 13.93
N GLY A 219 10.11 -8.50 13.51
CA GLY A 219 10.93 -7.43 12.94
C GLY A 219 11.25 -7.60 11.45
N ALA A 220 10.62 -8.54 10.74
CA ALA A 220 10.76 -8.65 9.30
C ALA A 220 10.20 -7.41 8.60
N ASP A 221 11.02 -6.74 7.79
CA ASP A 221 10.62 -5.65 6.92
C ASP A 221 10.07 -6.17 5.59
N GLU A 222 9.55 -5.28 4.75
CA GLU A 222 9.01 -5.63 3.42
C GLU A 222 10.02 -6.40 2.56
N LYS A 223 11.31 -6.02 2.61
CA LYS A 223 12.35 -6.72 1.86
C LYS A 223 12.51 -8.16 2.33
N ALA A 224 12.54 -8.39 3.64
CA ALA A 224 12.61 -9.72 4.21
C ALA A 224 11.38 -10.55 3.83
N VAL A 225 10.19 -9.97 3.86
CA VAL A 225 8.95 -10.65 3.45
C VAL A 225 8.96 -10.97 1.95
N ASN A 226 9.40 -10.05 1.10
CA ASN A 226 9.51 -10.30 -0.34
C ASN A 226 10.52 -11.42 -0.66
N ASN A 227 11.62 -11.52 0.09
CA ASN A 227 12.55 -12.63 -0.04
C ASN A 227 11.95 -13.99 0.38
N LEU A 228 10.89 -13.99 1.20
CA LEU A 228 10.22 -15.21 1.66
C LEU A 228 9.06 -15.61 0.74
N LEU A 229 8.24 -14.62 0.34
CA LEU A 229 6.95 -14.81 -0.31
C LEU A 229 6.95 -14.45 -1.80
N GLY A 230 8.05 -13.88 -2.31
CA GLY A 230 8.13 -13.36 -3.67
C GLY A 230 7.60 -11.93 -3.79
N SER A 231 7.19 -11.54 -4.99
CA SER A 231 6.65 -10.20 -5.25
C SER A 231 5.17 -10.11 -4.86
N PRO A 232 4.73 -8.99 -4.26
CA PRO A 232 3.33 -8.81 -3.94
C PRO A 232 2.48 -8.58 -5.19
N ASP A 233 1.21 -8.97 -5.11
CA ASP A 233 0.17 -8.65 -6.07
C ASP A 233 -0.20 -7.16 -5.93
N HIS A 234 0.14 -6.37 -6.94
CA HIS A 234 -0.03 -4.92 -6.91
C HIS A 234 -1.49 -4.45 -7.05
N GLU A 235 -2.40 -5.27 -7.58
CA GLU A 235 -3.81 -4.90 -7.71
C GLU A 235 -4.54 -5.08 -6.38
N LEU A 236 -4.13 -6.09 -5.61
CA LEU A 236 -4.72 -6.43 -4.32
C LEU A 236 -4.05 -5.70 -3.14
N SER A 237 -2.81 -5.25 -3.31
CA SER A 237 -2.05 -4.52 -2.29
C SER A 237 -2.48 -3.06 -2.17
N ASP A 238 -2.45 -2.51 -0.95
CA ASP A 238 -2.55 -1.07 -0.70
C ASP A 238 -1.41 -0.61 0.22
N VAL A 239 -0.26 -0.37 -0.41
CA VAL A 239 0.95 0.12 0.27
C VAL A 239 0.70 1.45 0.99
N SER A 240 -0.23 2.28 0.49
CA SER A 240 -0.56 3.57 1.12
C SER A 240 -1.26 3.42 2.46
N LYS A 241 -1.94 2.28 2.65
CA LYS A 241 -2.58 1.88 3.91
C LYS A 241 -1.73 0.92 4.73
N GLY A 242 -0.65 0.42 4.15
CA GLY A 242 0.38 -0.36 4.83
C GLY A 242 0.14 -1.86 4.78
N TRP A 243 -0.36 -2.41 3.67
CA TRP A 243 -0.34 -3.86 3.46
C TRP A 243 0.02 -4.24 2.02
N ASN A 244 0.65 -5.41 1.92
CA ASN A 244 0.93 -6.10 0.67
C ASN A 244 0.20 -7.44 0.66
N VAL A 245 -0.34 -7.83 -0.48
CA VAL A 245 -0.97 -9.13 -0.72
C VAL A 245 -0.03 -9.97 -1.57
N TYR A 246 0.19 -11.22 -1.19
CA TYR A 246 1.02 -12.19 -1.92
C TYR A 246 0.14 -13.35 -2.36
N SER A 247 0.14 -13.62 -3.66
CA SER A 247 -0.59 -14.74 -4.26
C SER A 247 0.30 -15.98 -4.27
N LEU A 248 0.04 -16.93 -3.36
CA LEU A 248 0.81 -18.17 -3.19
C LEU A 248 -0.01 -19.35 -3.71
N ASP A 249 0.26 -19.74 -4.95
CA ASP A 249 -0.50 -20.76 -5.70
C ASP A 249 -2.01 -20.45 -5.76
N ASP A 250 -2.81 -21.08 -4.90
CA ASP A 250 -4.27 -20.94 -4.80
C ASP A 250 -4.71 -20.10 -3.58
N LYS A 251 -3.78 -19.48 -2.86
CA LYS A 251 -4.02 -18.79 -1.58
C LYS A 251 -3.53 -17.35 -1.63
N TYR A 252 -4.07 -16.54 -0.74
CA TYR A 252 -3.71 -15.14 -0.61
C TYR A 252 -3.19 -14.86 0.80
N VAL A 253 -2.05 -14.18 0.87
CA VAL A 253 -1.41 -13.79 2.13
C VAL A 253 -1.29 -12.27 2.16
N THR A 254 -2.10 -11.62 2.99
CA THR A 254 -1.98 -10.19 3.26
C THR A 254 -1.05 -9.99 4.45
N VAL A 255 0.07 -9.30 4.22
CA VAL A 255 1.01 -8.89 5.28
C VAL A 255 0.81 -7.41 5.56
N PHE A 256 0.50 -7.09 6.80
CA PHE A 256 0.32 -5.72 7.29
C PHE A 256 1.63 -5.20 7.86
N PHE A 257 2.06 -4.03 7.40
CA PHE A 257 3.29 -3.35 7.83
C PHE A 257 2.96 -2.09 8.62
N ALA A 258 3.76 -1.82 9.66
CA ALA A 258 3.59 -0.65 10.52
C ALA A 258 4.69 0.40 10.25
N PRO A 259 4.38 1.52 9.57
CA PRO A 259 5.36 2.60 9.35
C PRO A 259 5.94 3.18 10.63
N TYR A 260 5.16 3.18 11.72
CA TYR A 260 5.58 3.66 13.04
C TYR A 260 6.50 2.67 13.78
N ARG A 261 6.69 1.46 13.23
CA ARG A 261 7.63 0.44 13.68
C ARG A 261 8.63 0.10 12.57
N ASN A 262 9.19 1.11 11.89
CA ASN A 262 10.17 0.92 10.81
C ASN A 262 9.69 -0.01 9.68
N TYR A 263 8.39 -0.02 9.38
CA TYR A 263 7.79 -0.89 8.36
C TYR A 263 8.00 -2.39 8.64
N GLU A 264 8.02 -2.77 9.91
CA GLU A 264 7.97 -4.18 10.33
C GLU A 264 6.58 -4.78 10.03
N ALA A 265 6.56 -6.07 9.69
CA ALA A 265 5.34 -6.87 9.62
C ALA A 265 4.72 -7.00 11.03
N VAL A 266 3.46 -6.58 11.16
CA VAL A 266 2.70 -6.55 12.43
C VAL A 266 1.41 -7.34 12.39
N GLY A 267 1.08 -7.92 11.24
CA GLY A 267 -0.03 -8.86 11.15
C GLY A 267 -0.04 -9.59 9.83
N VAL A 268 -0.68 -10.75 9.83
CA VAL A 268 -0.85 -11.56 8.62
C VAL A 268 -2.29 -12.08 8.59
N LEU A 269 -2.95 -11.90 7.45
CA LEU A 269 -4.20 -12.55 7.09
C LEU A 269 -3.93 -13.53 5.94
N ILE A 270 -4.25 -14.80 6.13
CA ILE A 270 -4.18 -15.82 5.08
C ILE A 270 -5.60 -16.21 4.70
N GLU A 271 -5.88 -16.26 3.41
CA GLU A 271 -7.19 -16.60 2.86
C GLU A 271 -7.01 -17.71 1.81
N ALA A 272 -7.72 -18.83 2.00
CA ALA A 272 -7.72 -19.92 1.03
C ALA A 272 -8.38 -19.52 -0.30
N GLU A 273 -9.29 -18.55 -0.25
CA GLU A 273 -9.89 -17.91 -1.41
C GLU A 273 -10.26 -16.47 -1.01
N LEU A 274 -9.97 -15.50 -1.90
CA LEU A 274 -10.44 -14.14 -1.73
C LEU A 274 -11.94 -14.06 -2.01
N LYS A 275 -12.70 -13.69 -0.98
CA LYS A 275 -14.12 -13.38 -1.11
C LYS A 275 -14.30 -11.92 -1.47
N GLU A 276 -14.52 -11.66 -2.75
CA GLU A 276 -14.86 -10.35 -3.30
C GLU A 276 -16.35 -10.25 -3.62
N ASN A 277 -16.88 -9.02 -3.67
CA ASN A 277 -18.26 -8.71 -4.08
C ASN A 277 -19.32 -9.54 -3.34
N GLN A 278 -19.08 -9.85 -2.07
CA GLN A 278 -20.10 -10.47 -1.22
C GLN A 278 -21.26 -9.49 -1.03
N THR A 279 -22.46 -10.04 -0.97
CA THR A 279 -23.68 -9.26 -0.72
C THR A 279 -24.22 -9.57 0.65
N GLY A 280 -24.86 -8.61 1.31
CA GLY A 280 -25.47 -8.83 2.62
C GLY A 280 -24.50 -8.61 3.78
N LEU A 281 -23.35 -7.96 3.55
CA LEU A 281 -22.39 -7.67 4.61
C LEU A 281 -22.96 -6.71 5.67
N GLU A 282 -24.03 -5.98 5.34
CA GLU A 282 -24.74 -5.13 6.27
C GLU A 282 -25.36 -5.90 7.45
N GLU A 283 -25.68 -7.18 7.29
CA GLU A 283 -26.21 -8.02 8.37
C GLU A 283 -25.14 -8.33 9.44
N GLU A 284 -23.88 -8.07 9.13
CA GLU A 284 -22.70 -8.46 9.92
C GLU A 284 -21.98 -7.24 10.55
N ALA A 285 -22.65 -6.09 10.55
CA ALA A 285 -22.12 -4.84 11.10
C ALA A 285 -21.70 -4.96 12.58
N ASP A 286 -22.52 -5.62 13.40
CA ASP A 286 -22.24 -5.81 14.82
C ASP A 286 -20.98 -6.66 15.04
N ALA A 287 -20.78 -7.69 14.23
CA ALA A 287 -19.59 -8.53 14.33
C ALA A 287 -18.33 -7.81 13.82
N PHE A 288 -18.45 -6.99 12.77
CA PHE A 288 -17.37 -6.09 12.35
C PHE A 288 -16.97 -5.13 13.50
N ALA A 289 -17.96 -4.55 14.17
CA ALA A 289 -17.76 -3.65 15.31
C ALA A 289 -17.08 -4.36 16.50
N ALA A 290 -17.56 -5.55 16.86
CA ALA A 290 -16.98 -6.38 17.92
C ALA A 290 -15.51 -6.73 17.63
N MET A 291 -15.20 -7.11 16.39
CA MET A 291 -13.82 -7.41 16.00
C MET A 291 -12.90 -6.19 16.08
N LEU A 292 -13.37 -5.00 15.67
CA LEU A 292 -12.60 -3.77 15.85
C LEU A 292 -12.28 -3.45 17.32
N LEU A 293 -13.21 -3.76 18.23
CA LEU A 293 -12.99 -3.65 19.67
C LEU A 293 -11.94 -4.68 20.15
N GLN A 294 -12.08 -5.94 19.76
CA GLN A 294 -11.13 -6.99 20.13
C GLN A 294 -9.70 -6.65 19.69
N LEU A 295 -9.52 -6.23 18.43
CA LEU A 295 -8.22 -5.83 17.90
C LEU A 295 -7.65 -4.61 18.63
N ALA A 296 -8.48 -3.60 18.94
CA ALA A 296 -8.03 -2.45 19.74
C ALA A 296 -7.56 -2.87 21.14
N ASN A 297 -8.25 -3.81 21.77
CA ASN A 297 -7.85 -4.34 23.08
C ASN A 297 -6.60 -5.21 23.02
N ALA A 298 -6.38 -5.95 21.94
CA ALA A 298 -5.15 -6.71 21.71
C ALA A 298 -3.93 -5.78 21.60
N GLU A 299 -4.03 -4.69 20.83
CA GLU A 299 -2.97 -3.68 20.74
C GLU A 299 -2.67 -3.02 22.10
N ARG A 300 -3.72 -2.69 22.85
CA ARG A 300 -3.57 -2.12 24.20
C ARG A 300 -2.89 -3.11 25.14
N GLN A 301 -3.26 -4.39 25.09
CA GLN A 301 -2.65 -5.42 25.92
C GLN A 301 -1.18 -5.64 25.56
N ALA A 302 -0.84 -5.62 24.26
CA ALA A 302 0.54 -5.71 23.78
C ALA A 302 1.41 -4.54 24.27
N GLU A 303 0.83 -3.34 24.39
CA GLU A 303 1.47 -2.14 24.96
C GLU A 303 1.39 -2.06 26.50
N GLY A 304 0.85 -3.09 27.17
CA GLY A 304 0.72 -3.13 28.63
C GLY A 304 -0.30 -2.15 29.21
N LEU A 305 -1.26 -1.70 28.39
CA LEU A 305 -2.37 -0.84 28.78
C LEU A 305 -3.56 -1.66 29.26
N ASN A 306 -4.44 -1.04 30.05
CA ASN A 306 -5.72 -1.64 30.41
C ASN A 306 -6.60 -1.75 29.16
N ILE A 307 -7.24 -2.90 28.97
CA ILE A 307 -8.26 -3.08 27.94
C ILE A 307 -9.44 -2.12 28.18
N LEU A 308 -10.05 -1.68 27.09
CA LEU A 308 -11.24 -0.84 27.09
C LEU A 308 -12.48 -1.69 27.34
N GLN A 309 -13.38 -1.19 28.18
CA GLN A 309 -14.68 -1.79 28.43
C GLN A 309 -15.70 -1.25 27.43
N GLU A 310 -16.55 -2.12 26.89
CA GLU A 310 -17.67 -1.65 26.07
C GLU A 310 -18.67 -0.89 26.93
N ASP A 311 -19.13 0.26 26.45
CA ASP A 311 -20.21 1.04 27.07
C ASP A 311 -21.34 1.30 26.08
N HIS A 312 -22.57 0.95 26.47
CA HIS A 312 -23.74 1.05 25.59
C HIS A 312 -24.01 2.48 25.12
N GLN A 313 -23.80 3.51 25.96
CA GLN A 313 -24.07 4.89 25.57
C GLN A 313 -22.98 5.42 24.63
N VAL A 314 -21.72 5.03 24.85
CA VAL A 314 -20.62 5.34 23.94
C VAL A 314 -20.84 4.64 22.59
N GLN A 315 -21.30 3.39 22.60
CA GLN A 315 -21.64 2.62 21.40
C GLN A 315 -22.82 3.21 20.64
N GLU A 316 -23.89 3.58 21.33
CA GLU A 316 -25.03 4.29 20.72
C GLU A 316 -24.56 5.56 20.00
N SER A 317 -23.67 6.35 20.63
CA SER A 317 -23.09 7.52 19.99
C SER A 317 -22.23 7.20 18.76
N ALA A 318 -21.52 6.07 18.76
CA ALA A 318 -20.68 5.64 17.63
C ALA A 318 -21.55 5.12 16.48
N GLN A 319 -22.55 4.28 16.78
CA GLN A 319 -23.49 3.73 15.80
C GLN A 319 -24.28 4.82 15.11
N ASN A 320 -24.86 5.75 15.88
CA ASN A 320 -25.59 6.89 15.31
C ASN A 320 -24.71 7.74 14.36
N HIS A 321 -23.40 7.82 14.60
CA HIS A 321 -22.49 8.54 13.70
C HIS A 321 -22.13 7.74 12.44
N ALA A 322 -21.97 6.42 12.58
CA ALA A 322 -21.80 5.53 11.43
C ALA A 322 -23.02 5.60 10.49
N ASP A 323 -24.23 5.53 11.05
CA ASP A 323 -25.49 5.67 10.32
C ASP A 323 -25.61 7.05 9.67
N TYR A 324 -25.29 8.12 10.41
CA TYR A 324 -25.27 9.48 9.86
C TYR A 324 -24.35 9.60 8.63
N MET A 325 -23.13 9.06 8.69
CA MET A 325 -22.19 9.10 7.56
C MET A 325 -22.74 8.40 6.32
N VAL A 326 -23.42 7.26 6.51
CA VAL A 326 -24.08 6.51 5.42
C VAL A 326 -25.28 7.28 4.87
N GLU A 327 -26.18 7.76 5.73
CA GLU A 327 -27.42 8.44 5.36
C GLU A 327 -27.18 9.74 4.58
N ASN A 328 -26.07 10.43 4.86
CA ASN A 328 -25.75 11.73 4.29
C ASN A 328 -24.68 11.67 3.20
N ASP A 329 -24.13 10.49 2.88
CA ASP A 329 -23.00 10.30 1.97
C ASP A 329 -21.77 11.16 2.37
N GLU A 330 -21.52 11.25 3.67
CA GLU A 330 -20.45 12.06 4.25
C GLU A 330 -19.39 11.17 4.93
N PHE A 331 -18.16 11.67 5.02
CA PHE A 331 -17.10 11.04 5.80
C PHE A 331 -16.28 12.09 6.54
N GLY A 332 -16.53 12.22 7.84
CA GLY A 332 -15.87 13.19 8.68
C GLY A 332 -16.29 13.09 10.15
N HIS A 333 -15.49 13.70 11.03
CA HIS A 333 -15.76 13.73 12.47
C HIS A 333 -16.90 14.69 12.86
N ILE A 334 -17.20 15.66 12.00
CA ILE A 334 -18.19 16.72 12.24
C ILE A 334 -19.34 16.56 11.26
N ALA A 335 -20.57 16.45 11.79
CA ALA A 335 -21.79 16.45 10.99
C ALA A 335 -22.10 17.86 10.45
N SER A 336 -22.41 17.94 9.15
CA SER A 336 -22.67 19.19 8.43
C SER A 336 -23.96 19.91 8.87
N GLU A 337 -24.99 19.17 9.28
CA GLU A 337 -26.32 19.71 9.64
C GLU A 337 -26.48 20.13 11.12
N GLY A 338 -25.40 20.26 11.90
CA GLY A 338 -25.58 20.62 13.32
C GLY A 338 -24.37 20.87 14.20
N TYR A 339 -23.13 20.87 13.69
CA TYR A 339 -21.93 21.06 14.51
C TYR A 339 -21.90 20.19 15.78
N THR A 340 -22.27 18.92 15.68
CA THR A 340 -22.05 17.98 16.77
C THR A 340 -20.67 17.37 16.61
N THR A 341 -19.71 17.84 17.42
CA THR A 341 -18.43 17.14 17.55
C THR A 341 -18.67 15.73 18.11
N PRO A 342 -17.70 14.80 18.02
CA PRO A 342 -17.84 13.49 18.66
C PRO A 342 -18.19 13.59 20.15
N PHE A 343 -17.67 14.62 20.83
CA PHE A 343 -17.95 14.90 22.23
C PHE A 343 -19.38 15.38 22.48
N ASP A 344 -19.94 16.18 21.57
CA ASP A 344 -21.32 16.62 21.68
C ASP A 344 -22.28 15.45 21.46
N ARG A 345 -21.95 14.54 20.52
CA ARG A 345 -22.72 13.31 20.28
C ARG A 345 -22.69 12.39 21.50
N MET A 346 -21.52 12.13 22.08
CA MET A 346 -21.41 11.31 23.29
C MET A 346 -22.18 11.92 24.48
N ARG A 347 -22.10 13.23 24.70
CA ARG A 347 -22.89 13.90 25.75
C ARG A 347 -24.38 13.86 25.48
N ALA A 348 -24.80 13.95 24.22
CA ALA A 348 -26.21 13.82 23.83
C ALA A 348 -26.75 12.40 24.06
N ALA A 349 -25.91 11.37 23.90
CA ALA A 349 -26.20 9.98 24.28
C ALA A 349 -26.15 9.75 25.80
N GLY A 350 -25.80 10.78 26.58
CA GLY A 350 -25.79 10.73 28.04
C GLY A 350 -24.51 10.16 28.65
N VAL A 351 -23.41 10.10 27.90
CA VAL A 351 -22.08 9.69 28.41
C VAL A 351 -21.53 10.83 29.28
N ASP A 352 -21.16 10.50 30.53
CA ASP A 352 -20.42 11.39 31.43
C ASP A 352 -18.94 11.01 31.43
N PHE A 353 -18.08 11.86 30.86
CA PHE A 353 -16.68 11.56 30.61
C PHE A 353 -15.79 12.80 30.72
N ASP A 354 -14.55 12.59 31.18
CA ASP A 354 -13.54 13.65 31.34
C ASP A 354 -12.76 13.92 30.05
N GLU A 355 -12.43 12.84 29.31
CA GLU A 355 -11.67 12.84 28.07
C GLU A 355 -12.32 11.88 27.07
N GLY A 356 -12.23 12.20 25.77
CA GLY A 356 -12.71 11.30 24.75
C GLY A 356 -12.00 11.49 23.42
N GLY A 357 -12.22 10.56 22.51
CA GLY A 357 -11.67 10.57 21.15
C GLY A 357 -12.59 9.83 20.19
N GLU A 358 -12.36 10.04 18.89
CA GLU A 358 -13.05 9.30 17.83
C GLU A 358 -12.07 8.87 16.74
N ASN A 359 -12.22 7.62 16.29
CA ASN A 359 -11.66 7.14 15.03
C ASN A 359 -12.79 6.84 14.06
N ILE A 360 -12.59 7.12 12.78
CA ILE A 360 -13.52 6.71 11.72
C ILE A 360 -12.76 6.02 10.59
N ALA A 361 -13.37 5.00 10.00
CA ALA A 361 -12.83 4.23 8.88
C ALA A 361 -13.92 3.95 7.85
N ARG A 362 -13.54 3.87 6.56
CA ARG A 362 -14.49 3.65 5.47
C ARG A 362 -13.93 2.78 4.36
N GLY A 363 -14.72 1.80 3.92
CA GLY A 363 -14.47 1.01 2.71
C GLY A 363 -13.37 -0.05 2.83
N HIS A 364 -13.05 -0.50 4.05
CA HIS A 364 -12.10 -1.58 4.25
C HIS A 364 -12.83 -2.92 4.19
N ARG A 365 -12.28 -3.90 3.46
CA ARG A 365 -12.90 -5.20 3.21
C ARG A 365 -13.15 -6.03 4.49
N THR A 366 -12.23 -5.96 5.45
CA THR A 366 -12.35 -6.70 6.71
C THR A 366 -12.05 -5.78 7.90
N PRO A 367 -12.51 -6.13 9.11
CA PRO A 367 -12.16 -5.37 10.31
C PRO A 367 -10.64 -5.35 10.57
N MET A 368 -9.89 -6.38 10.18
CA MET A 368 -8.41 -6.38 10.27
C MET A 368 -7.79 -5.29 9.37
N HIS A 369 -8.28 -5.12 8.13
CA HIS A 369 -7.82 -4.04 7.25
C HIS A 369 -8.16 -2.66 7.83
N ALA A 370 -9.38 -2.48 8.36
CA ALA A 370 -9.80 -1.24 8.99
C ALA A 370 -8.93 -0.91 10.22
N HIS A 371 -8.74 -1.89 11.11
CA HIS A 371 -7.94 -1.74 12.31
C HIS A 371 -6.48 -1.40 12.00
N MET A 372 -5.85 -2.13 11.08
CA MET A 372 -4.46 -1.89 10.69
C MET A 372 -4.29 -0.51 10.04
N ALA A 373 -5.24 -0.07 9.22
CA ALA A 373 -5.23 1.28 8.66
C ALA A 373 -5.35 2.37 9.75
N LEU A 374 -6.18 2.14 10.79
CA LEU A 374 -6.29 3.04 11.93
C LEU A 374 -4.98 3.07 12.74
N MET A 375 -4.38 1.91 13.04
CA MET A 375 -3.08 1.84 13.72
C MET A 375 -1.95 2.50 12.92
N ASN A 376 -2.00 2.48 11.59
CA ASN A 376 -1.00 3.18 10.76
C ASN A 376 -1.16 4.70 10.75
N SER A 377 -2.32 5.24 11.14
CA SER A 377 -2.53 6.68 11.33
C SER A 377 -2.09 7.12 12.73
N SER A 378 -1.18 8.09 12.83
CA SER A 378 -0.69 8.59 14.13
C SER A 378 -1.81 9.11 15.03
N THR A 379 -2.77 9.86 14.48
CA THR A 379 -3.89 10.41 15.24
C THR A 379 -4.85 9.32 15.72
N HIS A 380 -5.16 8.33 14.86
CA HIS A 380 -6.09 7.27 15.24
C HIS A 380 -5.47 6.26 16.21
N ARG A 381 -4.20 5.90 15.98
CA ARG A 381 -3.40 5.08 16.90
C ARG A 381 -3.30 5.72 18.28
N HIS A 382 -3.15 7.05 18.35
CA HIS A 382 -3.12 7.76 19.63
C HIS A 382 -4.40 7.53 20.44
N ASN A 383 -5.58 7.50 19.80
CA ASN A 383 -6.83 7.20 20.50
C ASN A 383 -6.86 5.74 21.00
N ILE A 384 -6.51 4.77 20.15
CA ILE A 384 -6.51 3.34 20.52
C ILE A 384 -5.58 3.09 21.73
N LEU A 385 -4.40 3.70 21.72
CA LEU A 385 -3.38 3.53 22.76
C LEU A 385 -3.43 4.61 23.86
N HIS A 386 -4.49 5.42 23.92
CA HIS A 386 -4.58 6.46 24.95
C HIS A 386 -4.81 5.83 26.32
N ALA A 387 -3.83 5.96 27.22
CA ALA A 387 -3.84 5.26 28.51
C ALA A 387 -4.99 5.66 29.44
N SER A 388 -5.48 6.90 29.33
CA SER A 388 -6.59 7.40 30.17
C SER A 388 -7.96 6.88 29.74
N TYR A 389 -8.14 6.43 28.50
CA TYR A 389 -9.44 5.90 28.07
C TYR A 389 -9.71 4.56 28.77
N THR A 390 -10.93 4.45 29.31
CA THR A 390 -11.42 3.27 30.05
C THR A 390 -12.51 2.54 29.29
N HIS A 391 -13.25 3.25 28.42
CA HIS A 391 -14.39 2.72 27.70
C HIS A 391 -14.31 3.04 26.20
N ILE A 392 -15.00 2.22 25.41
CA ILE A 392 -15.12 2.35 23.97
C ILE A 392 -16.52 1.93 23.53
N GLY A 393 -17.00 2.55 22.46
CA GLY A 393 -18.15 2.12 21.70
C GLY A 393 -17.78 2.06 20.23
N VAL A 394 -18.15 0.98 19.55
CA VAL A 394 -17.90 0.81 18.12
C VAL A 394 -19.23 0.67 17.40
N GLY A 395 -19.41 1.49 16.37
CA GLY A 395 -20.56 1.42 15.48
C GLY A 395 -20.11 1.19 14.04
N VAL A 396 -20.86 0.38 13.31
CA VAL A 396 -20.61 0.10 11.89
C VAL A 396 -21.93 0.21 11.14
N SER A 397 -21.90 0.89 10.01
CA SER A 397 -23.04 1.00 9.09
C SER A 397 -22.54 0.81 7.66
N TYR A 398 -23.44 0.44 6.76
CA TYR A 398 -23.07 0.04 5.40
C TYR A 398 -23.79 0.89 4.36
N GLN A 399 -23.03 1.37 3.37
CA GLN A 399 -23.56 1.93 2.13
C GLN A 399 -23.32 0.91 1.03
N GLU A 400 -24.35 0.14 0.67
CA GLU A 400 -24.16 -1.11 -0.08
C GLU A 400 -23.15 -2.00 0.67
N GLU A 401 -22.14 -2.55 0.01
CA GLU A 401 -21.13 -3.42 0.64
C GLU A 401 -19.95 -2.63 1.24
N ARG A 402 -20.09 -1.31 1.38
CA ARG A 402 -19.02 -0.42 1.86
C ARG A 402 -19.23 -0.08 3.34
N PRO A 403 -18.39 -0.58 4.27
CA PRO A 403 -18.54 -0.28 5.68
C PRO A 403 -18.08 1.14 6.01
N TYR A 404 -18.77 1.76 6.95
CA TYR A 404 -18.44 3.00 7.65
C TYR A 404 -18.38 2.66 9.13
N ALA A 405 -17.19 2.73 9.71
CA ALA A 405 -16.97 2.42 11.12
C ALA A 405 -16.64 3.68 11.91
N ALA A 406 -17.12 3.75 13.14
CA ALA A 406 -16.76 4.76 14.14
C ALA A 406 -16.37 4.06 15.44
N GLN A 407 -15.24 4.45 16.03
CA GLN A 407 -14.84 4.06 17.39
C GLN A 407 -14.82 5.32 18.25
N ASN A 408 -15.71 5.40 19.23
CA ASN A 408 -15.69 6.45 20.24
C ASN A 408 -15.03 5.93 21.50
N PHE A 409 -14.15 6.73 22.08
CA PHE A 409 -13.42 6.41 23.30
C PHE A 409 -13.77 7.40 24.39
N ALA A 410 -13.84 6.93 25.63
CA ALA A 410 -14.17 7.75 26.79
C ALA A 410 -13.37 7.35 28.04
N SER A 411 -13.03 8.35 28.86
CA SER A 411 -12.58 8.18 30.24
C SER A 411 -13.79 8.37 31.18
N ILE A 412 -14.38 7.26 31.60
CA ILE A 412 -15.52 7.19 32.54
C ILE A 412 -15.00 6.68 33.89
N GLN A 413 -15.48 7.29 34.99
CA GLN A 413 -15.04 7.03 36.38
C GLN A 413 -15.85 5.94 37.09
#